data_AF-A0A7K8EWL1-F1
#
_entry.id   AF-A0A7K8EWL1-F1
#
_cell.length_a   1.000
_cell.length_b   1.000
_cell.length_c   1.000
_cell.angle_alpha   90.00
_cell.angle_beta   90.00
_cell.angle_gamma   90.00
#
_symmetry.space_group_name_H-M   'P 1'
#
loop_
_entity.id
_entity.type
_entity.pdbx_description
1 polymer ?
#
loop_
_entity_poly.entity_id
_entity_poly.type
_entity_poly.pdbx_seq_one_letter_code
_entity_poly.pdbx_strand_id
1 'polypeptide(L)' 'EFLHETLQKPALSFWIGLWVPAAGTGWTWVNGSHLDQDRWTSGSNLDSLGMVRGSTITPENCDLDLQRICQREAIKL' A
#
# COMPACT_ATOMS: atom_id res chain seq x y z
N GLU A 1 -6.59 -10.05 5.99
CA GLU A 1 -7.87 -10.78 5.82
C GLU A 1 -8.97 -9.83 5.34
N PHE A 2 -9.43 -8.87 6.15
CA PHE A 2 -10.49 -7.91 5.75
C PHE A 2 -10.30 -7.20 4.40
N LEU A 3 -9.14 -6.56 4.19
CA LEU A 3 -8.86 -5.89 2.91
C LEU A 3 -8.79 -6.87 1.75
N HIS A 4 -8.27 -8.07 1.98
CA HIS A 4 -8.18 -9.11 0.96
C HIS A 4 -9.57 -9.55 0.50
N GLU A 5 -10.49 -9.81 1.43
CA GLU A 5 -11.88 -10.19 1.15
C GLU A 5 -12.67 -9.08 0.46
N THR A 6 -12.44 -7.83 0.86
CA THR A 6 -13.16 -6.66 0.31
C THR A 6 -12.67 -6.32 -1.11
N LEU A 7 -11.38 -6.56 -1.40
CA LEU A 7 -10.73 -6.15 -2.65
C LEU A 7 -10.59 -7.29 -3.67
N GLN A 8 -11.29 -8.43 -3.48
CA GLN A 8 -11.17 -9.62 -4.34
C GLN A 8 -11.49 -9.41 -5.83
N LYS A 9 -11.97 -8.24 -6.26
CA LYS A 9 -12.16 -7.91 -7.68
C LYS A 9 -10.80 -7.55 -8.31
N PRO A 10 -10.17 -8.43 -9.10
CA PRO A 10 -8.77 -8.30 -9.54
C PRO A 10 -8.50 -7.18 -10.54
N ALA A 11 -9.57 -6.56 -11.06
CA ALA A 11 -9.49 -5.42 -11.98
C ALA A 11 -9.33 -4.07 -11.25
N LEU A 12 -9.61 -4.01 -9.95
CA LEU A 12 -9.55 -2.76 -9.21
C LEU A 12 -8.17 -2.59 -8.55
N SER A 13 -7.59 -1.43 -8.79
CA SER A 13 -6.33 -1.00 -8.22
C SER A 13 -6.57 0.20 -7.32
N PHE A 14 -5.97 0.18 -6.14
CA PHE A 14 -6.12 1.25 -5.17
C PHE A 14 -4.78 1.69 -4.61
N TRP A 15 -4.61 3.01 -4.46
CA TRP A 15 -3.52 3.54 -3.66
C TRP A 15 -3.73 3.25 -2.18
N ILE A 16 -2.65 2.86 -1.52
CA ILE A 16 -2.57 2.76 -0.07
C ILE A 16 -1.46 3.67 0.46
N GLY A 17 -1.43 3.87 1.77
CA GLY A 17 -0.46 4.75 2.42
C GLY A 17 0.96 4.19 2.52
N LEU A 18 1.44 3.38 1.59
CA LEU A 18 2.78 2.80 1.61
C LEU A 18 3.66 3.45 0.53
N TRP A 19 4.89 3.83 0.86
CA TRP A 19 5.78 4.55 -0.07
C TRP A 19 7.26 4.38 0.30
N VAL A 20 8.18 4.76 -0.61
CA VAL A 20 9.62 4.81 -0.35
C VAL A 20 10.08 6.27 -0.20
N PRO A 21 10.55 6.71 0.98
CA PRO A 21 10.84 8.13 1.22
C PRO A 21 12.14 8.65 0.62
N ALA A 22 13.15 7.80 0.50
CA ALA A 22 14.41 8.13 -0.13
C ALA A 22 15.10 6.88 -0.67
N ALA A 23 16.17 7.10 -1.45
CA ALA A 23 16.97 6.00 -1.98
C ALA A 23 17.56 5.21 -0.82
N GLY A 24 17.26 3.91 -0.77
CA GLY A 24 17.84 3.00 0.23
C GLY A 24 17.18 3.01 1.62
N THR A 25 16.10 3.77 1.85
CA THR A 25 15.40 3.79 3.17
C THR A 25 14.34 2.70 3.32
N GLY A 26 14.06 1.93 2.27
CA GLY A 26 13.00 0.91 2.28
C GLY A 26 11.59 1.49 2.29
N TRP A 27 10.59 0.61 2.37
CA TRP A 27 9.16 0.97 2.37
C TRP A 27 8.69 1.44 3.75
N THR A 28 7.81 2.43 3.77
CA THR A 28 7.22 2.98 5.01
C THR A 28 5.74 3.32 4.85
N TRP A 29 5.00 3.26 5.95
CA TRP A 29 3.61 3.71 6.01
C TRP A 29 3.54 5.21 6.32
N VAL A 30 2.67 5.94 5.63
CA VAL A 30 2.41 7.39 5.86
C VAL A 30 1.92 7.69 7.27
N ASN A 31 1.33 6.72 7.97
CA ASN A 31 0.88 6.87 9.35
C ASN A 31 1.98 6.53 10.39
N GLY A 32 3.19 6.20 9.96
CA GLY A 32 4.31 5.83 10.83
C GLY A 32 4.24 4.41 11.43
N SER A 33 3.27 3.58 11.01
CA SER A 33 3.18 2.20 11.46
C SER A 33 4.39 1.39 11.00
N HIS A 34 4.79 0.42 11.83
CA HIS A 34 5.86 -0.51 11.46
C HIS A 34 5.43 -1.39 10.29
N LEU A 35 6.30 -1.53 9.29
CA LEU A 35 6.08 -2.44 8.17
C LEU A 35 6.51 -3.86 8.57
N ASP A 36 5.59 -4.82 8.45
CA ASP A 36 5.92 -6.25 8.56
C ASP A 36 6.61 -6.70 7.26
N GLN A 37 7.94 -6.71 7.25
CA GLN A 37 8.76 -7.03 6.08
C GLN A 37 8.58 -8.48 5.60
N ASP A 38 8.20 -9.41 6.48
CA ASP A 38 8.04 -10.83 6.12
C ASP A 38 6.87 -11.06 5.17
N ARG A 39 5.93 -10.11 5.10
CA ARG A 39 4.78 -10.13 4.20
C ARG A 39 5.03 -9.36 2.91
N TRP A 40 6.22 -8.80 2.73
CA TRP A 40 6.53 -7.88 1.64
C TRP A 40 7.62 -8.44 0.71
N THR A 41 7.21 -8.81 -0.51
CA THR A 41 8.10 -9.23 -1.59
C THR A 41 8.07 -8.22 -2.73
N SER A 42 8.74 -7.07 -2.57
CA SER A 42 8.95 -6.18 -3.72
C SER A 42 10.36 -5.60 -3.74
N GLY A 43 10.96 -5.60 -4.94
CA GLY A 43 12.13 -4.78 -5.25
C GLY A 43 11.78 -3.31 -5.08
N SER A 44 12.71 -2.56 -4.48
CA SER A 44 12.56 -1.13 -4.24
C SER A 44 12.99 -0.35 -5.48
N ASN A 45 12.08 0.43 -6.05
CA ASN A 45 12.45 1.53 -6.93
C ASN A 45 12.24 2.84 -6.16
N LEU A 46 13.10 3.82 -6.41
CA LEU A 46 12.92 5.19 -5.93
C LEU A 46 11.57 5.73 -6.42
N ASP A 47 10.92 6.58 -5.64
CA ASP A 47 9.68 7.28 -6.01
C ASP A 47 8.46 6.39 -6.31
N SER A 48 8.47 5.15 -5.83
CA SER A 48 7.32 4.24 -5.96
C SER A 48 6.34 4.38 -4.80
N LEU A 49 5.04 4.34 -5.14
CA LEU A 49 3.93 4.22 -4.21
C LEU A 49 3.41 2.78 -4.18
N GLY A 50 2.85 2.39 -3.04
CA GLY A 50 2.23 1.09 -2.84
C GLY A 50 0.81 1.11 -3.40
N MET A 51 0.56 0.25 -4.38
CA MET A 51 -0.76 -0.01 -4.94
C MET A 51 -1.22 -1.42 -4.54
N VAL A 52 -2.47 -1.56 -4.13
CA VAL A 52 -3.12 -2.88 -3.96
C VAL A 52 -3.89 -3.23 -5.21
N ARG A 53 -3.66 -4.43 -5.76
CA ARG A 53 -4.47 -5.05 -6.81
C ARG A 53 -4.87 -6.44 -6.38
N GLY A 54 -6.17 -6.65 -6.13
CA GLY A 54 -6.65 -7.89 -5.51
C GLY A 54 -6.05 -8.07 -4.10
N SER A 55 -5.24 -9.11 -3.93
CA SER A 55 -4.53 -9.44 -2.67
C SER A 55 -3.10 -8.95 -2.61
N THR A 56 -2.58 -8.42 -3.71
CA THR A 56 -1.15 -8.18 -3.88
C THR A 56 -0.87 -6.71 -3.79
N ILE A 57 0.22 -6.35 -3.11
CA ILE A 57 0.73 -4.99 -3.09
C ILE A 57 1.91 -4.91 -4.05
N THR A 58 1.89 -3.91 -4.94
CA THR A 58 2.91 -3.70 -5.96
C THR A 58 3.41 -2.26 -5.95
N PRO A 59 4.72 -2.02 -6.18
CA PRO A 59 5.21 -0.68 -6.51
C PRO A 59 4.60 -0.17 -7.80
N GLU A 60 4.28 1.12 -7.82
CA GLU A 60 3.85 1.82 -9.02
C GLU A 60 4.23 3.31 -8.94
N ASN A 61 4.36 3.98 -10.09
CA ASN A 61 4.65 5.41 -10.15
C ASN A 61 3.44 6.27 -9.73
N CYS A 62 3.69 7.52 -9.35
CA CYS A 62 2.66 8.45 -8.88
C CYS A 62 1.70 8.96 -9.96
N ASP A 63 1.90 8.58 -11.24
CA ASP A 63 1.21 9.21 -12.38
C ASP A 63 -0.15 8.58 -12.67
N LEU A 64 -0.50 7.47 -11.99
CA LEU A 64 -1.79 6.82 -12.17
C LEU A 64 -2.91 7.44 -11.32
N ASP A 65 -4.02 7.75 -11.98
CA ASP A 65 -5.25 8.20 -11.33
C ASP A 65 -6.06 6.99 -10.79
N LEU A 66 -5.76 6.60 -9.56
CA LEU A 66 -6.41 5.49 -8.86
C LEU A 66 -7.17 5.99 -7.63
N GLN A 67 -8.26 5.30 -7.30
CA GLN A 67 -8.94 5.48 -6.02
C GLN A 67 -8.02 5.13 -4.84
N ARG A 68 -8.27 5.72 -3.68
CA ARG A 68 -7.40 5.58 -2.49
C ARG A 68 -8.17 4.95 -1.35
N ILE A 69 -7.51 4.07 -0.60
CA ILE A 69 -8.06 3.51 0.63
C ILE A 69 -7.51 4.32 1.82
N CYS A 70 -8.42 4.85 2.62
CA CYS A 70 -8.09 5.58 3.85
C CYS A 70 -8.29 4.68 5.07
N GLN A 71 -7.42 4.81 6.06
CA GLN A 71 -7.56 4.16 7.36
C GLN A 71 -7.79 5.24 8.44
N ARG A 72 -8.70 4.96 9.37
CA ARG A 72 -8.88 5.71 10.62
C ARG A 72 -9.16 4.71 11.74
N GLU A 73 -8.80 5.08 12.96
CA GLU A 73 -9.16 4.31 14.15
C GLU A 73 -10.68 4.21 14.31
N ALA A 74 -11.15 3.04 14.74
CA ALA A 74 -12.54 2.84 15.06
C ALA A 74 -12.85 3.49 16.41
N ILE A 75 -13.93 4.28 16.47
CA ILE A 75 -14.44 4.81 17.73
C ILE A 75 -15.19 3.67 18.41
N LYS A 76 -14.69 3.21 19.56
CA LYS A 76 -15.46 2.30 20.43
C LYS A 76 -16.54 3.14 21.13
N LEU A 77 -17.79 2.79 20.87
CA LEU A 77 -18.96 3.32 21.58
C LEU A 77 -19.07 2.68 22.96
#